data_AF-A0A1G0YIL6-F1
#
_entry.id   AF-A0A1G0YIL6-F1
#
_cell.length_a   1.000
_cell.length_b   1.000
_cell.length_c   1.000
_cell.angle_alpha   90.00
_cell.angle_beta   90.00
_cell.angle_gamma   90.00
#
_symmetry.space_group_name_H-M   'P 1'
#
loop_
_entity.id
_entity.type
_entity.pdbx_description
1 polymer ?
#
loop_
_entity_poly.entity_id
_entity_poly.type
_entity_poly.pdbx_seq_one_letter_code
_entity_poly.pdbx_strand_id
1 'polypeptide(L)' 'MVSIERQIACVKREIKMRENVYPKWVLSGRMSVETSKEEIEAMKGVLETLQEVERKESGDLFNA' A
#
# COMPACT_ATOMS: atom_id res chain seq x y z
N MET A 1 -3.79 -13.92 -13.22
CA MET A 1 -3.69 -13.02 -12.05
C MET A 1 -2.25 -12.50 -11.97
N VAL A 2 -2.02 -11.25 -11.53
CA VAL A 2 -0.65 -10.73 -11.30
C VAL A 2 -0.11 -11.36 -10.01
N SER A 3 1.18 -11.71 -9.95
CA SER A 3 1.75 -12.36 -8.76
C SER A 3 1.65 -11.50 -7.50
N ILE A 4 1.58 -12.12 -6.33
CA ILE A 4 1.42 -11.42 -5.05
C ILE A 4 2.60 -10.48 -4.77
N GLU A 5 3.83 -10.88 -5.12
CA GLU A 5 5.04 -10.07 -4.96
C GLU A 5 4.97 -8.84 -5.86
N ARG A 6 4.44 -8.98 -7.08
CA ARG A 6 4.29 -7.86 -8.01
C ARG A 6 3.20 -6.89 -7.53
N GLN A 7 2.12 -7.40 -6.93
CA GLN A 7 1.10 -6.57 -6.28
C GLN A 7 1.68 -5.79 -5.10
N ILE A 8 2.39 -6.46 -4.18
CA ILE A 8 3.10 -5.85 -3.04
C ILE A 8 4.07 -4.77 -3.51
N ALA A 9 4.89 -5.06 -4.51
CA ALA A 9 5.84 -4.10 -5.05
C ALA A 9 5.14 -2.88 -5.68
N CYS A 10 3.96 -3.06 -6.27
CA CYS A 10 3.15 -1.96 -6.79
C CYS A 10 2.65 -1.05 -5.66
N VAL A 11 2.02 -1.64 -4.65
CA VAL A 11 1.47 -0.90 -3.50
C VAL A 11 2.57 -0.15 -2.74
N LYS A 12 3.74 -0.75 -2.53
CA LYS A 12 4.89 -0.06 -1.91
C LYS A 12 5.31 1.20 -2.67
N ARG A 13 5.36 1.14 -4.01
CA ARG A 13 5.68 2.32 -4.84
C ARG A 13 4.61 3.39 -4.73
N GLU A 14 3.34 2.99 -4.72
CA GLU A 14 2.21 3.91 -4.58
C GLU A 14 2.24 4.63 -3.24
N ILE A 15 2.41 3.91 -2.12
CA ILE A 15 2.58 4.51 -0.78
C ILE A 15 3.71 5.53 -0.81
N LYS A 16 4.87 5.16 -1.35
CA LYS A 16 6.03 6.06 -1.41
C LYS A 16 5.75 7.30 -2.28
N MET A 17 5.03 7.14 -3.38
CA MET A 17 4.61 8.25 -4.22
C MET A 17 3.70 9.20 -3.45
N ARG A 18 2.66 8.67 -2.78
CA ARG A 18 1.71 9.47 -1.98
C ARG A 18 2.41 10.22 -0.85
N GLU A 19 3.29 9.56 -0.10
CA GLU A 19 4.10 10.19 0.95
C GLU A 19 4.93 11.38 0.44
N ASN A 20 5.38 11.35 -0.82
CA ASN A 20 6.17 12.42 -1.43
C ASN A 20 5.31 13.52 -2.09
N VAL A 21 4.16 13.15 -2.68
CA VAL A 21 3.35 14.04 -3.52
C VAL A 21 2.23 14.71 -2.74
N TYR A 22 1.54 13.96 -1.87
CA TYR A 22 0.38 14.48 -1.15
C TYR A 22 0.70 15.69 -0.27
N PRO A 23 1.85 15.79 0.42
CA PRO A 23 2.20 16.99 1.17
C PRO A 23 2.17 18.26 0.29
N LYS A 24 2.62 18.18 -0.96
CA LYS A 24 2.55 19.32 -1.89
C LYS A 24 1.12 19.65 -2.28
N TRP A 25 0.26 18.64 -2.45
CA TRP A 25 -1.17 18.85 -2.74
C TRP A 25 -1.92 19.45 -1.56
N VAL A 26 -1.55 19.06 -0.34
CA VAL A 26 -2.05 19.68 0.89
C VAL A 26 -1.65 21.15 0.96
N LEU A 27 -0.36 21.45 0.76
CA LEU A 27 0.14 22.83 0.76
C LEU A 27 -0.50 23.69 -0.36
N SER A 28 -0.82 23.09 -1.50
CA SER A 28 -1.49 23.78 -2.60
C SER A 28 -3.02 23.85 -2.47
N GLY A 29 -3.60 23.35 -1.37
CA GLY A 29 -5.05 23.31 -1.15
C GLY A 29 -5.83 22.35 -2.05
N ARG A 30 -5.15 21.43 -2.76
CA ARG A 30 -5.78 20.41 -3.62
C ARG A 30 -6.33 19.22 -2.85
N MET A 31 -5.91 19.06 -1.59
CA MET A 31 -6.27 17.95 -0.70
C MET A 31 -6.22 18.45 0.75
N SER A 32 -7.07 17.92 1.63
CA SER A 32 -6.95 18.18 3.07
C SER A 32 -5.87 17.31 3.73
N VAL A 33 -5.38 17.73 4.90
CA VAL A 33 -4.42 16.93 5.67
C VAL A 33 -5.05 15.58 6.07
N GLU A 34 -6.33 15.61 6.42
CA GLU A 34 -7.12 14.47 6.88
C GLU A 34 -7.24 13.43 5.76
N THR A 35 -7.66 13.84 4.56
CA THR A 35 -7.75 12.95 3.40
C THR A 35 -6.39 12.38 3.02
N SER A 36 -5.33 13.21 3.07
CA SER A 36 -3.97 12.71 2.80
C SER A 36 -3.56 11.59 3.76
N LYS A 37 -3.90 11.72 5.04
CA LYS A 37 -3.57 10.70 6.05
C LYS A 37 -4.41 9.44 5.86
N GLU A 38 -5.72 9.59 5.71
CA GLU A 38 -6.65 8.49 5.49
C GLU A 38 -6.26 7.63 4.29
N GLU A 39 -5.95 8.27 3.15
CA GLU A 39 -5.52 7.60 1.92
C GLU A 39 -4.19 6.84 2.06
N ILE A 40 -3.23 7.39 2.82
CA ILE A 40 -1.95 6.74 3.07
C ILE A 40 -2.13 5.54 4.00
N GLU A 41 -2.90 5.70 5.07
CA GLU A 41 -3.20 4.61 6.02
C GLU A 41 -4.00 3.48 5.35
N ALA A 42 -4.97 3.81 4.49
CA ALA A 42 -5.69 2.82 3.70
C ALA A 42 -4.74 1.98 2.83
N MET A 43 -3.79 2.61 2.12
CA MET A 43 -2.82 1.89 1.30
C MET A 43 -1.84 1.04 2.13
N LYS A 44 -1.48 1.49 3.34
CA LYS A 44 -0.70 0.66 4.27
C LYS A 44 -1.48 -0.57 4.72
N GLY A 45 -2.78 -0.43 5.02
CA GLY A 45 -3.66 -1.58 5.32
C GLY A 45 -3.78 -2.56 4.15
N VAL A 46 -3.83 -2.06 2.91
CA VAL A 46 -3.78 -2.91 1.70
C VAL A 46 -2.45 -3.68 1.64
N LEU A 47 -1.32 -3.02 1.90
CA LEU A 47 -0.01 -3.68 1.92
C LEU A 47 0.03 -4.80 2.96
N GLU A 48 -0.45 -4.54 4.18
CA GLU A 48 -0.51 -5.54 5.25
C GLU A 48 -1.35 -6.75 4.85
N THR A 49 -2.53 -6.51 4.26
CA THR A 49 -3.41 -7.58 3.75
C THR A 49 -2.70 -8.44 2.70
N LEU A 50 -1.99 -7.82 1.74
CA LEU A 50 -1.25 -8.56 0.72
C LEU A 50 -0.09 -9.38 1.31
N GLN A 51 0.60 -8.83 2.31
CA GLN A 51 1.67 -9.54 3.00
C GLN A 51 1.13 -10.72 3.83
N GLU A 52 -0.08 -10.62 4.39
CA GLU A 52 -0.75 -11.77 5.00
C GLU A 52 -1.07 -12.87 4.00
N VAL A 53 -1.53 -12.50 2.81
CA VAL A 53 -1.79 -13.46 1.72
C VAL A 53 -0.49 -14.13 1.28
N GLU A 54 0.58 -13.37 1.04
CA GLU A 54 1.90 -13.91 0.68
C GLU A 54 2.43 -14.90 1.73
N ARG A 55 2.24 -14.60 3.03
CA ARG A 55 2.60 -15.51 4.12
C ARG A 55 1.77 -16.78 4.12
N LYS A 56 0.46 -16.69 3.85
CA LYS A 56 -0.42 -17.87 3.76
C LYS A 56 -0.03 -18.75 2.58
N GLU A 57 0.16 -18.17 1.39
CA GLU A 57 0.62 -18.92 0.21
C GLU A 57 1.97 -19.60 0.48
N SER A 58 2.92 -18.87 1.05
CA SER A 58 4.23 -19.42 1.41
C SER A 58 4.14 -20.49 2.51
N GLY A 59 3.27 -20.32 3.49
CA GLY A 59 3.05 -21.27 4.58
C GLY A 59 2.32 -22.54 4.12
N ASP A 60 1.38 -22.41 3.19
CA ASP A 60 0.70 -23.54 2.55
C ASP A 60 1.68 -24.37 1.71
N LEU A 61 2.68 -23.71 1.10
CA LEU A 61 3.79 -24.35 0.38
C LEU A 61 4.71 -25.22 1.27
N PHE A 62 4.77 -24.98 2.57
CA PHE A 62 5.55 -25.80 3.52
C PHE A 62 4.73 -26.88 4.25
N ASN A 63 3.40 -26.82 4.18
CA ASN A 63 2.48 -27.77 4.82
C ASN A 63 1.81 -28.77 3.84
N ALA A 64 2.17 -28.73 2.56
CA ALA A 64 1.69 -29.61 1.49
C ALA A 64 2.78 -30.60 1.04
#